data_AF-A0A9E3A6M7-F1
#
_entry.id   AF-A0A9E3A6M7-F1
#
_cell.length_a   1.000
_cell.length_b   1.000
_cell.length_c   1.000
_cell.angle_alpha   90.00
_cell.angle_beta   90.00
_cell.angle_gamma   90.00
#
_symmetry.space_group_name_H-M   'P 1'
#
loop_
_entity.id
_entity.type
_entity.pdbx_description
1 polymer ?
#
loop_
_entity_poly.entity_id
_entity_poly.type
_entity_poly.pdbx_seq_one_letter_code
_entity_poly.pdbx_strand_id
1 'polypeptide(L)'
;MCASFAGLPKALEDIHANTMRAAKACGAAAVVTTFHQCYREIVGLDAARAIDVYNYIHLIARSMGLAYEDEYKAWKRAGDRATEMIGAERIAKVGVEFYERAVLPELKKRPNFP
;
A
#
# COMPACT_ATOMS: atom_id res chain seq x y z
N MET A 1 -9.92 -3.79 -10.92
CA MET A 1 -11.24 -3.18 -10.72
C MET A 1 -11.30 -2.34 -9.42
N CYS A 2 -10.23 -1.63 -9.02
CA CYS A 2 -10.22 -0.15 -9.12
C CYS A 2 -9.16 0.43 -10.08
N ALA A 3 -8.07 -0.30 -10.35
CA ALA A 3 -7.03 0.23 -11.28
C ALA A 3 -7.52 0.39 -12.73
N SER A 4 -8.65 -0.21 -13.10
CA SER A 4 -9.34 0.08 -14.36
C SER A 4 -9.77 1.56 -14.46
N PHE A 5 -9.86 2.26 -13.32
CA PHE A 5 -10.11 3.69 -13.22
C PHE A 5 -8.84 4.54 -13.16
N ALA A 6 -7.64 3.96 -13.29
CA ALA A 6 -6.39 4.73 -13.23
C ALA A 6 -6.27 5.78 -14.34
N GLY A 7 -6.90 5.54 -15.49
CA GLY A 7 -6.97 6.51 -16.59
C GLY A 7 -8.08 7.56 -16.44
N LEU A 8 -8.92 7.45 -15.41
CA LEU A 8 -9.98 8.43 -15.16
C LEU A 8 -9.51 9.47 -14.15
N PRO A 9 -9.55 10.77 -14.48
CA PRO A 9 -9.16 11.83 -13.55
C PRO A 9 -9.91 11.71 -12.22
N LYS A 10 -9.17 11.78 -11.11
CA LYS A 10 -9.66 11.77 -9.71
C LYS A 10 -10.39 10.51 -9.24
N ALA A 11 -10.76 9.58 -10.11
CA ALA A 11 -11.57 8.42 -9.73
C ALA A 11 -10.94 7.59 -8.60
N LEU A 12 -9.62 7.36 -8.67
CA LEU A 12 -8.91 6.64 -7.59
C LEU A 12 -8.83 7.46 -6.29
N GLU A 13 -8.59 8.77 -6.40
CA GLU A 13 -8.57 9.67 -5.24
C GLU A 13 -9.93 9.68 -4.52
N ASP A 14 -11.01 9.80 -5.29
CA ASP A 14 -12.38 9.78 -4.77
C ASP A 14 -12.70 8.44 -4.10
N ILE A 15 -12.29 7.32 -4.71
CA ILE A 15 -12.47 5.98 -4.10
C ILE A 15 -11.74 5.89 -2.75
N HIS A 16 -10.49 6.37 -2.67
CA HIS A 16 -9.73 6.36 -1.41
C HIS A 16 -10.36 7.26 -0.36
N ALA A 17 -10.73 8.49 -0.73
CA ALA A 17 -11.37 9.44 0.17
C ALA A 17 -12.72 8.91 0.68
N ASN A 18 -13.54 8.30 -0.18
CA ASN A 18 -14.82 7.69 0.19
C ASN A 18 -14.62 6.51 1.14
N THR A 19 -13.62 5.66 0.87
CA THR A 19 -13.27 4.53 1.74
C THR A 19 -12.87 5.01 3.13
N MET A 20 -12.05 6.06 3.21
CA MET A 20 -11.65 6.67 4.49
C MET A 20 -12.82 7.28 5.24
N ARG A 21 -13.70 8.02 4.56
CA ARG A 21 -14.90 8.59 5.19
C ARG A 21 -15.81 7.50 5.75
N ALA A 22 -16.04 6.43 4.99
CA ALA A 22 -16.85 5.30 5.45
C ALA A 22 -16.21 4.58 6.65
N ALA A 23 -14.91 4.30 6.58
CA ALA A 23 -14.17 3.67 7.68
C ALA A 23 -14.26 4.51 8.97
N LYS A 24 -14.05 5.82 8.87
CA LYS A 24 -14.17 6.76 10.00
C LYS A 24 -15.58 6.82 10.56
N ALA A 25 -16.60 6.92 9.70
CA ALA A 25 -18.00 7.01 10.11
C ALA A 25 -18.47 5.78 10.89
N CYS A 26 -17.93 4.59 10.58
CA CYS A 26 -18.27 3.35 11.26
C CYS A 26 -17.32 3.00 12.42
N GLY A 27 -16.33 3.85 12.74
CA GLY A 27 -15.34 3.55 13.78
C GLY A 27 -14.46 2.34 13.47
N ALA A 28 -14.20 2.06 12.17
CA ALA A 28 -13.37 0.93 11.78
C ALA A 28 -11.91 1.14 12.19
N ALA A 29 -11.31 0.12 12.80
CA ALA A 29 -9.90 0.16 13.17
C ALA A 29 -8.95 0.01 11.97
N ALA A 30 -9.41 -0.62 10.88
CA ALA A 30 -8.60 -0.89 9.71
C ALA A 30 -9.44 -1.01 8.42
N VAL A 31 -8.80 -0.79 7.28
CA VAL A 31 -9.31 -1.14 5.94
C VAL A 31 -8.65 -2.43 5.47
N VAL A 32 -9.46 -3.37 4.97
CA VAL A 32 -8.99 -4.68 4.51
C VAL A 32 -9.36 -4.86 3.05
N THR A 33 -8.37 -5.18 2.22
CA THR A 33 -8.58 -5.46 0.80
C THR A 33 -8.44 -6.95 0.50
N THR A 34 -9.24 -7.49 -0.40
CA THR A 34 -9.11 -8.88 -0.86
C THR A 34 -8.07 -9.04 -1.97
N PHE A 35 -7.99 -8.08 -2.89
CA PHE A 35 -7.08 -8.15 -4.04
C PHE A 35 -5.74 -7.46 -3.78
N HIS A 36 -4.64 -8.10 -4.17
CA HIS A 36 -3.28 -7.55 -4.02
C HIS A 36 -3.13 -6.17 -4.68
N GLN A 37 -3.72 -5.95 -5.86
CA GLN A 37 -3.63 -4.66 -6.53
C GLN A 37 -4.34 -3.54 -5.76
N CYS A 38 -5.48 -3.84 -5.12
CA CYS A 38 -6.17 -2.86 -4.26
C CYS A 38 -5.33 -2.56 -3.02
N TYR A 39 -4.72 -3.59 -2.43
CA TYR A 39 -3.80 -3.42 -1.31
C TYR A 39 -2.66 -2.46 -1.65
N ARG A 40 -1.97 -2.72 -2.77
CA ARG A 40 -0.82 -1.93 -3.24
C ARG A 40 -1.15 -0.44 -3.38
N GLU A 41 -2.34 -0.17 -3.92
CA GLU A 41 -2.85 1.17 -4.13
C GLU A 41 -3.20 1.87 -2.80
N ILE A 42 -3.93 1.19 -1.91
CA ILE A 42 -4.53 1.82 -0.72
C ILE A 42 -3.65 1.80 0.53
N VAL A 43 -2.65 0.92 0.61
CA VAL A 43 -1.73 0.82 1.77
C VAL A 43 -0.89 2.09 1.97
N GLY A 44 -0.86 3.00 1.00
CA GLY A 44 -0.31 4.34 1.22
C GLY A 44 -1.05 5.15 2.29
N LEU A 45 -2.33 4.84 2.60
CA LEU A 45 -3.07 5.44 3.72
C LEU A 45 -2.44 5.06 5.07
N ASP A 46 -2.00 3.82 5.19
CA ASP A 46 -1.29 3.32 6.37
C ASP A 46 0.09 3.96 6.48
N ALA A 47 0.81 4.10 5.36
CA ALA A 47 2.06 4.84 5.31
C ALA A 47 1.91 6.31 5.70
N ALA A 48 0.73 6.91 5.44
CA ALA A 48 0.37 8.26 5.88
C ALA A 48 -0.20 8.31 7.31
N ARG A 49 -0.24 7.19 8.04
CA ARG A 49 -0.81 7.04 9.38
C ARG A 49 -2.29 7.45 9.48
N ALA A 50 -3.04 7.30 8.39
CA ALA A 50 -4.46 7.67 8.34
C ALA A 50 -5.36 6.57 8.93
N ILE A 51 -5.07 5.31 8.62
CA ILE A 51 -5.73 4.11 9.13
C ILE A 51 -4.83 2.90 8.88
N ASP A 52 -4.97 1.85 9.69
CA ASP A 52 -4.32 0.59 9.37
C ASP A 52 -4.88 -0.02 8.10
N VAL A 53 -4.01 -0.54 7.23
CA VAL A 53 -4.42 -1.25 6.00
C VAL A 53 -3.84 -2.66 5.97
N TYR A 54 -4.67 -3.64 5.60
CA TYR A 54 -4.26 -5.03 5.44
C TYR A 54 -4.76 -5.63 4.11
N ASN A 55 -4.01 -6.59 3.56
CA ASN A 55 -4.60 -7.56 2.67
C ASN A 55 -5.30 -8.64 3.50
N TYR A 56 -6.42 -9.17 3.01
CA TYR A 56 -7.19 -10.22 3.69
C TYR A 56 -6.33 -11.45 4.04
N ILE A 57 -5.35 -11.81 3.20
CA ILE A 57 -4.45 -12.94 3.47
C ILE A 57 -3.61 -12.73 4.73
N HIS A 58 -3.27 -11.48 5.07
CA HIS A 58 -2.54 -11.14 6.29
C HIS A 58 -3.38 -11.43 7.54
N LEU A 59 -4.70 -11.22 7.46
CA LEU A 59 -5.61 -11.54 8.55
C LEU A 59 -5.80 -13.05 8.71
N ILE A 60 -5.84 -13.80 7.61
CA ILE A 60 -5.87 -15.27 7.66
C ILE A 60 -4.59 -15.80 8.30
N ALA A 61 -3.42 -15.34 7.86
CA ALA A 61 -2.14 -15.77 8.44
C ALA A 61 -2.09 -15.49 9.94
N ARG A 62 -2.51 -14.28 10.35
CA ARG A 62 -2.60 -13.90 11.77
C ARG A 62 -3.58 -14.75 12.55
N SER A 63 -4.77 -15.06 12.02
CA SER A 63 -5.77 -15.87 12.71
C SER A 63 -5.33 -17.34 12.87
N MET A 64 -4.49 -17.82 11.96
CA MET A 64 -3.84 -19.13 12.04
C MET A 64 -2.61 -19.14 12.96
N GLY A 65 -2.22 -18.00 13.54
CA GLY A 65 -1.00 -17.88 14.35
C GLY A 65 0.30 -17.99 13.55
N LEU A 66 0.25 -17.80 12.23
CA LEU A 66 1.43 -17.82 11.38
C LEU A 66 2.20 -16.51 11.50
N ALA A 67 3.50 -16.61 11.72
CA ALA A 67 4.40 -15.48 11.57
C ALA A 67 4.49 -15.08 10.09
N TYR A 68 4.32 -13.79 9.81
CA TYR A 68 4.55 -13.24 8.48
C TYR A 68 5.14 -11.83 8.61
N GLU A 69 5.94 -11.44 7.63
CA GLU A 69 6.44 -10.09 7.47
C GLU A 69 5.87 -9.50 6.19
N ASP A 70 5.26 -8.31 6.30
CA ASP A 70 4.81 -7.54 5.14
C ASP A 70 5.88 -6.51 4.78
N GLU A 71 6.92 -6.99 4.09
CA GLU A 71 8.03 -6.16 3.65
C GLU A 71 7.55 -5.02 2.74
N TYR A 72 6.55 -5.26 1.89
CA TYR A 72 6.00 -4.21 1.01
C TYR A 72 5.41 -3.06 1.82
N LYS A 73 4.62 -3.36 2.87
CA LYS A 73 4.09 -2.34 3.78
C LYS A 73 5.20 -1.60 4.51
N ALA A 74 6.24 -2.31 4.96
CA ALA A 74 7.40 -1.70 5.60
C ALA A 74 8.13 -0.73 4.66
N TRP A 75 8.37 -1.14 3.41
CA TRP A 75 8.99 -0.30 2.38
C TRP A 75 8.10 0.88 1.99
N LYS A 76 6.78 0.66 1.83
CA LYS A 76 5.82 1.75 1.55
C LYS A 76 5.87 2.80 2.65
N ARG A 77 5.87 2.39 3.93
CA ARG A 77 6.02 3.28 5.09
C ARG A 77 7.33 4.07 5.05
N ALA A 78 8.42 3.41 4.66
CA ALA A 78 9.75 4.03 4.61
C ALA A 78 9.91 5.09 3.51
N GLY A 79 9.15 4.98 2.40
CA GLY A 79 9.22 5.95 1.30
C GLY A 79 10.62 6.03 0.71
N ASP A 80 11.27 7.19 0.78
CA ASP A 80 12.64 7.39 0.30
C ASP A 80 13.67 6.47 0.98
N ARG A 81 13.43 6.12 2.24
CA ARG A 81 14.29 5.20 3.00
C ARG A 81 14.13 3.73 2.60
N ALA A 82 13.18 3.40 1.74
CA ALA A 82 12.98 2.03 1.29
C ALA A 82 14.21 1.47 0.57
N THR A 83 14.96 2.32 -0.15
CA THR A 83 16.18 1.91 -0.87
C THR A 83 17.23 1.30 0.08
N GLU A 84 17.43 1.91 1.25
CA GLU A 84 18.33 1.39 2.28
C GLU A 84 17.83 0.07 2.87
N MET A 85 16.52 -0.04 3.10
CA MET A 85 15.89 -1.23 3.67
C MET A 85 15.89 -2.44 2.72
N ILE A 86 15.68 -2.20 1.42
CA ILE A 86 15.70 -3.25 0.40
C ILE A 86 17.15 -3.72 0.17
N GLY A 87 18.10 -2.79 0.17
CA GLY A 87 19.52 -3.07 0.00
C GLY A 87 19.97 -3.27 -1.45
N ALA A 88 21.22 -2.91 -1.70
CA ALA A 88 21.80 -2.87 -3.05
C ALA A 88 21.76 -4.23 -3.78
N GLU A 89 21.96 -5.34 -3.06
CA GLU A 89 21.95 -6.69 -3.65
C GLU A 89 20.58 -7.04 -4.24
N ARG A 90 19.48 -6.77 -3.50
CA ARG A 90 18.12 -7.06 -3.98
C ARG A 90 17.72 -6.12 -5.12
N ILE A 91 18.14 -4.86 -5.06
CA ILE A 91 17.92 -3.89 -6.14
C ILE A 91 18.66 -4.33 -7.41
N ALA A 92 19.91 -4.79 -7.29
CA ALA A 92 20.68 -5.28 -8.43
C ALA A 92 20.01 -6.47 -9.13
N LYS A 93 19.35 -7.37 -8.39
CA LYS A 93 18.63 -8.53 -8.95
C LYS A 93 17.45 -8.14 -9.85
N VAL A 94 16.80 -7.01 -9.61
CA VAL A 94 15.70 -6.50 -10.44
C VAL A 94 16.14 -5.46 -11.47
N GLY A 95 17.37 -4.95 -11.35
CA GLY A 95 17.92 -3.87 -12.15
C GLY A 95 17.69 -2.50 -11.52
N VAL A 96 18.77 -1.73 -11.33
CA VAL A 96 18.75 -0.40 -10.70
C VAL A 96 17.82 0.56 -11.45
N GLU A 97 17.93 0.62 -12.77
CA GLU A 97 17.10 1.51 -13.60
C GLU A 97 15.61 1.18 -13.47
N PHE A 98 15.25 -0.11 -13.44
CA PHE A 98 13.86 -0.54 -13.25
C PHE A 98 13.35 -0.15 -11.86
N TYR A 99 14.17 -0.37 -10.82
CA TYR A 99 13.85 0.03 -9.46
C TYR A 99 13.57 1.53 -9.35
N GLU A 100 14.49 2.36 -9.85
CA GLU A 100 14.36 3.82 -9.79
C GLU A 100 13.17 4.36 -10.59
N ARG A 101 12.91 3.78 -11.77
CA ARG A 101 11.83 4.23 -12.65
C ARG A 101 10.45 3.76 -12.22
N ALA A 102 10.32 2.55 -11.67
CA ALA A 102 9.02 1.92 -11.45
C ALA A 102 8.72 1.58 -9.99
N VAL A 103 9.71 1.08 -9.23
CA VAL A 103 9.47 0.58 -7.87
C VAL A 103 9.51 1.71 -6.85
N LEU A 104 10.56 2.54 -6.86
CA LEU A 104 10.70 3.63 -5.89
C LEU A 104 9.54 4.66 -5.99
N PRO A 105 9.10 5.11 -7.17
CA PRO A 105 7.95 6.00 -7.27
C PRO A 105 6.67 5.37 -6.72
N GLU A 106 6.46 4.08 -6.96
CA GLU A 106 5.34 3.33 -6.39
C GLU A 106 5.43 3.29 -4.86
N LEU A 107 6.60 3.05 -4.28
CA LEU A 107 6.78 3.04 -2.82
C LEU A 107 6.55 4.41 -2.17
N LYS A 108 6.82 5.50 -2.91
CA LYS A 108 6.58 6.88 -2.47
C LYS A 108 5.14 7.34 -2.64
N LYS A 109 4.35 6.69 -3.49
CA LYS A 109 2.95 7.06 -3.74
C LYS A 109 2.13 7.04 -2.45
N ARG A 110 1.33 8.08 -2.25
CA ARG A 110 0.35 8.21 -1.17
C ARG A 110 -1.01 8.59 -1.77
N PRO A 111 -2.11 7.94 -1.37
CA PRO A 111 -3.44 8.45 -1.64
C PRO A 111 -3.59 9.86 -1.08
N ASN A 112 -4.16 10.76 -1.87
CA ASN A 112 -4.58 12.07 -1.37
C ASN A 112 -5.88 11.87 -0.59
N PHE A 113 -5.93 12.34 0.66
CA PHE A 113 -7.14 12.29 1.48
C PHE A 113 -7.28 13.60 2.26
N PRO A 114 -8.49 14.21 2.30
CA PRO A 114 -8.78 15.40 3.10
C PRO A 114 -8.92 15.09 4.59
#